data_AF-A0A8I0V6K7-F1
#
_entry.id   AF-A0A8I0V6K7-F1
#
_cell.length_a   1.000
_cell.length_b   1.000
_cell.length_c   1.000
_cell.angle_alpha   90.00
_cell.angle_beta   90.00
_cell.angle_gamma   90.00
#
_symmetry.space_group_name_H-M   'P 1'
#
loop_
_entity.id
_entity.type
_entity.pdbx_description
1 polymer ?
#
loop_
_entity_poly.entity_id
_entity_poly.type
_entity_poly.pdbx_seq_one_letter_code
_entity_poly.pdbx_strand_id
1 'polypeptide(L)'
;MNTTYYSVFLNLSDGESSLSLPYAIATNCIDQPNPKELEECIMRNIASEQGFTFNDDYYETIGFCSVKINRIEEIDLNSFNIIKNVFPNFVSHFELEGDEDDTTRIKS
;
A
#
# COMPACT_ATOMS: atom_id res chain seq x y z
N MET A 1 -19.09 3.77 0.76
CA MET A 1 -17.62 3.73 0.81
C MET A 1 -17.19 4.55 1.99
N ASN A 2 -16.55 3.91 2.96
CA ASN A 2 -15.90 4.61 4.08
C ASN A 2 -14.42 4.76 3.74
N THR A 3 -13.87 5.93 4.04
CA THR A 3 -12.43 6.17 3.91
C THR A 3 -11.75 5.80 5.22
N THR A 4 -10.77 4.90 5.15
CA THR A 4 -9.91 4.54 6.27
C THR A 4 -8.51 5.08 6.02
N TYR A 5 -7.83 5.51 7.08
CA TYR A 5 -6.50 6.11 6.98
C TYR A 5 -5.48 5.24 7.68
N TYR A 6 -4.31 5.09 7.07
CA TYR A 6 -3.23 4.27 7.61
C TYR A 6 -1.90 5.01 7.61
N SER A 7 -1.10 4.75 8.63
CA SER A 7 0.35 4.96 8.64
C SER A 7 1.03 3.64 8.28
N VAL A 8 1.82 3.66 7.21
CA VAL A 8 2.52 2.49 6.67
C VAL A 8 4.01 2.73 6.78
N PHE A 9 4.73 1.80 7.39
CA PHE A 9 6.18 1.83 7.45
C PHE A 9 6.74 0.88 6.42
N LEU A 10 7.40 1.42 5.41
CA LEU A 10 8.12 0.66 4.41
C LEU A 10 9.54 0.39 4.90
N ASN A 11 10.11 -0.73 4.47
CA ASN A 11 11.54 -0.96 4.49
C ASN A 11 12.01 -1.04 3.04
N LEU A 12 12.89 -0.11 2.66
CA LEU A 12 13.65 -0.14 1.43
C LEU A 12 15.01 -0.76 1.71
N SER A 13 15.48 -1.65 0.84
CA SER A 13 16.85 -2.16 0.90
C SER A 13 17.49 -2.15 -0.47
N ASP A 14 18.75 -1.73 -0.52
CA ASP A 14 19.64 -1.78 -1.68
C ASP A 14 20.52 -3.05 -1.70
N GLY A 15 20.23 -4.02 -0.83
CA GLY A 15 21.03 -5.24 -0.64
C GLY A 15 22.17 -5.13 0.37
N GLU A 16 22.65 -3.93 0.71
CA GLU A 16 23.72 -3.72 1.71
C GLU A 16 23.22 -3.00 2.96
N SER A 17 22.25 -2.11 2.77
CA SER A 17 21.67 -1.24 3.78
C SER A 17 20.15 -1.30 3.74
N SER A 18 19.51 -0.71 4.74
CA SER A 18 18.06 -0.60 4.80
C SER A 18 17.64 0.74 5.38
N LEU A 19 16.57 1.29 4.81
CA LEU A 19 15.95 2.54 5.22
C LEU A 19 14.47 2.27 5.51
N SER A 20 14.02 2.67 6.70
CA SER A 20 12.60 2.67 7.00
C SER A 20 11.98 4.02 6.66
N LEU A 21 10.88 4.02 5.90
CA LEU A 21 10.19 5.23 5.47
C LEU A 21 8.71 5.18 5.87
N PRO A 22 8.17 6.27 6.45
CA PRO A 22 6.74 6.38 6.68
C PRO A 22 6.01 6.76 5.39
N TYR A 23 4.80 6.25 5.23
CA TYR A 23 3.81 6.59 4.22
C TYR A 23 2.45 6.77 4.90
N ALA A 24 1.67 7.76 4.46
CA ALA A 24 0.27 7.88 4.83
C ALA A 24 -0.61 7.43 3.67
N ILE A 25 -1.62 6.61 3.97
CA ILE A 25 -2.51 6.05 2.96
C ILE A 25 -3.94 6.35 3.33
N ALA A 26 -4.72 6.83 2.37
CA ALA A 26 -6.17 6.84 2.45
C ALA A 26 -6.70 5.74 1.52
N THR A 27 -7.50 4.82 2.08
CA THR A 27 -8.17 3.80 1.28
C THR A 27 -9.68 4.02 1.33
N ASN A 28 -10.34 3.93 0.18
CA ASN A 28 -11.78 3.81 0.13
C ASN A 28 -12.13 2.33 0.02
N CYS A 29 -12.86 1.80 1.01
CA CYS A 29 -13.31 0.42 0.97
C CYS A 29 -14.83 0.32 1.18
N ILE A 30 -15.42 -0.69 0.56
CA ILE A 30 -16.84 -1.04 0.75
C ILE A 30 -17.00 -1.77 2.08
N ASP A 31 -16.12 -2.74 2.34
CA ASP A 31 -16.02 -3.54 3.56
C ASP A 31 -14.62 -3.47 4.16
N GLN A 32 -14.47 -3.95 5.41
CA GLN A 32 -13.17 -3.97 6.08
C GLN A 32 -12.31 -5.08 5.44
N PRO A 33 -11.23 -4.74 4.71
CA PRO A 33 -10.40 -5.74 4.04
C PRO A 33 -9.73 -6.64 5.08
N ASN A 34 -9.47 -7.89 4.73
CA ASN A 34 -8.62 -8.68 5.61
C ASN A 34 -7.18 -8.13 5.58
N PRO A 35 -6.37 -8.35 6.65
CA PRO A 35 -5.05 -7.73 6.76
C PRO A 35 -4.11 -8.04 5.59
N LYS A 36 -4.23 -9.22 4.98
CA LYS A 36 -3.36 -9.65 3.88
C LYS A 36 -3.71 -8.92 2.58
N GLU A 37 -4.99 -8.84 2.23
CA GLU A 37 -5.47 -8.08 1.08
C GLU A 37 -5.10 -6.60 1.19
N LEU A 38 -5.24 -6.02 2.38
CA LEU A 38 -4.83 -4.66 2.65
C LEU A 38 -3.33 -4.46 2.39
N GLU A 39 -2.49 -5.33 2.94
CA GLU A 39 -1.04 -5.27 2.74
C GLU A 39 -0.65 -5.41 1.26
N GLU A 40 -1.20 -6.40 0.56
CA GLU A 40 -0.93 -6.63 -0.86
C GLU A 40 -1.38 -5.45 -1.73
N CYS A 41 -2.55 -4.86 -1.46
CA CYS A 41 -3.08 -3.73 -2.21
C CYS A 41 -2.28 -2.44 -1.95
N ILE A 42 -1.92 -2.18 -0.68
CA ILE A 42 -1.03 -1.07 -0.31
C ILE A 42 0.31 -1.21 -1.05
N MET A 43 0.93 -2.40 -0.98
CA MET A 43 2.24 -2.63 -1.57
C MET A 43 2.18 -2.49 -3.10
N ARG A 44 1.14 -3.02 -3.73
CA ARG A 44 0.94 -2.89 -5.18
C ARG A 44 0.81 -1.42 -5.62
N ASN A 45 0.05 -0.61 -4.90
CA ASN A 45 -0.11 0.82 -5.21
C ASN A 45 1.19 1.59 -5.05
N ILE A 46 1.88 1.42 -3.92
CA ILE A 46 3.17 2.10 -3.68
C ILE A 46 4.21 1.65 -4.72
N ALA A 47 4.28 0.35 -4.98
CA ALA A 47 5.21 -0.20 -5.96
C ALA A 47 4.97 0.37 -7.36
N SER A 48 3.71 0.39 -7.82
CA SER A 48 3.36 0.86 -9.16
C SER A 48 3.61 2.36 -9.32
N GLU A 49 3.26 3.18 -8.33
CA GLU A 49 3.54 4.62 -8.32
C GLU A 49 5.05 4.93 -8.39
N GLN A 50 5.88 4.10 -7.77
CA GLN A 50 7.33 4.31 -7.65
C GLN A 50 8.16 3.51 -8.68
N GLY A 51 7.52 2.77 -9.59
CA GLY A 51 8.18 2.02 -10.66
C GLY A 51 8.83 0.70 -10.25
N PHE A 52 8.43 0.12 -9.12
CA PHE A 52 8.82 -1.24 -8.73
C PHE A 52 7.99 -2.27 -9.52
N THR A 53 8.61 -3.40 -9.84
CA THR A 53 7.99 -4.55 -10.52
C THR A 53 7.99 -5.73 -9.57
N PHE A 54 6.92 -6.53 -9.59
CA PHE A 54 6.83 -7.76 -8.81
C PHE A 54 7.52 -8.91 -9.56
N ASN A 55 8.43 -9.63 -8.91
CA ASN A 55 9.23 -10.73 -9.51
C ASN A 55 8.86 -12.13 -8.98
N ASP A 56 7.60 -12.33 -8.60
CA ASP A 56 7.04 -13.53 -7.94
C ASP A 56 7.39 -13.71 -6.45
N ASP A 57 8.49 -13.11 -5.97
CA ASP A 57 8.89 -13.18 -4.54
C ASP A 57 8.76 -11.83 -3.82
N TYR A 58 9.15 -10.72 -4.45
CA TYR A 58 9.11 -9.38 -3.88
C TYR A 58 8.98 -8.29 -4.94
N TYR A 59 8.80 -7.05 -4.50
CA TYR A 59 8.82 -5.88 -5.37
C TYR A 59 10.23 -5.31 -5.46
N GLU A 60 10.73 -5.15 -6.69
CA GLU A 60 12.05 -4.58 -6.97
C GLU A 60 12.03 -3.55 -8.09
N THR A 61 12.93 -2.57 -8.03
CA THR A 61 13.32 -1.79 -9.22
C THR A 61 14.47 -2.50 -9.92
N ILE A 62 14.57 -2.36 -11.26
CA ILE A 62 15.54 -3.06 -12.11
C ILE A 62 16.94 -3.12 -11.44
N GLY A 63 17.23 -4.28 -10.82
CA GLY A 63 18.55 -4.71 -10.35
C GLY A 63 19.11 -4.19 -9.02
N PHE A 64 18.40 -3.38 -8.21
CA PHE A 64 19.06 -2.75 -7.05
C PHE A 64 18.25 -2.65 -5.76
N CYS A 65 16.98 -2.22 -5.80
CA CYS A 65 16.24 -1.92 -4.57
C CYS A 65 15.00 -2.79 -4.41
N SER A 66 14.88 -3.43 -3.25
CA SER A 66 13.66 -4.13 -2.80
C SER A 66 12.86 -3.26 -1.84
N VAL A 67 11.54 -3.47 -1.83
CA VAL A 67 10.61 -2.80 -0.91
C VAL A 67 9.68 -3.81 -0.24
N LYS A 68 9.43 -3.62 1.05
CA LYS A 68 8.44 -4.38 1.81
C LYS A 68 7.73 -3.52 2.83
N ILE A 69 6.51 -3.90 3.18
CA ILE A 69 5.81 -3.32 4.32
C ILE A 69 6.36 -3.96 5.60
N ASN A 70 6.65 -3.12 6.58
CA ASN A 70 7.07 -3.53 7.91
C ASN A 70 5.91 -3.50 8.90
N ARG A 71 5.05 -2.48 8.77
CA ARG A 71 3.94 -2.24 9.70
C ARG A 71 2.87 -1.38 9.05
N ILE A 72 1.61 -1.69 9.37
CA ILE A 72 0.42 -0.89 9.02
C ILE A 72 -0.29 -0.55 10.33
N GLU A 73 -0.59 0.72 10.54
CA GLU A 73 -1.33 1.21 11.72
C GLU A 73 -2.47 2.10 11.23
N GLU A 74 -3.70 1.83 11.69
CA GLU A 74 -4.83 2.73 11.43
C GLU A 74 -4.64 4.05 12.17
N ILE A 75 -4.93 5.16 11.50
CA ILE A 75 -4.83 6.52 12.05
C ILE A 75 -6.13 7.29 11.80
N ASP A 76 -6.36 8.34 12.57
CA ASP A 76 -7.49 9.24 12.36
C ASP A 76 -7.24 10.24 11.21
N LEU A 77 -8.32 10.86 10.71
CA LEU A 77 -8.29 11.86 9.64
C LEU A 77 -7.41 13.08 9.99
N ASN A 78 -7.37 13.54 11.23
CA ASN A 78 -6.54 14.70 11.60
C ASN A 78 -5.05 14.34 11.49
N SER A 79 -4.67 13.16 11.98
CA SER A 79 -3.31 12.63 11.85
C SER A 79 -2.91 12.49 10.37
N PHE A 80 -3.79 11.93 9.54
CA PHE A 80 -3.58 11.87 8.09
C PHE A 80 -3.40 13.25 7.45
N ASN A 81 -4.27 14.21 7.80
CA ASN A 81 -4.21 15.57 7.25
C ASN A 81 -2.91 16.31 7.65
N ILE A 82 -2.37 16.07 8.86
CA ILE A 82 -1.07 16.60 9.26
C ILE A 82 0.01 16.07 8.32
N ILE A 83 0.07 14.75 8.10
CA ILE A 83 1.08 14.13 7.22
C ILE A 83 0.92 14.63 5.80
N LYS A 84 -0.31 14.67 5.27
CA LYS A 84 -0.62 15.18 3.93
C LYS A 84 -0.16 16.62 3.70
N ASN A 85 -0.31 17.48 4.71
CA ASN A 85 0.06 18.89 4.59
C ASN A 85 1.57 19.13 4.76
N VAL A 86 2.26 18.31 5.56
CA VAL A 86 3.70 18.46 5.84
C VAL A 86 4.58 17.68 4.85
N PHE A 87 4.15 16.49 4.47
CA PHE A 87 4.89 15.51 3.67
C PHE A 87 4.05 14.95 2.50
N PRO A 88 3.59 15.79 1.57
CA PRO A 88 2.66 15.38 0.50
C PRO A 88 3.21 14.27 -0.41
N ASN A 89 4.54 14.19 -0.56
CA ASN A 89 5.20 13.16 -1.38
C ASN A 89 5.14 11.75 -0.77
N PHE A 90 4.76 11.64 0.50
CA PHE A 90 4.62 10.36 1.23
C PHE A 90 3.16 9.99 1.43
N VAL A 91 2.27 10.48 0.57
CA VAL A 91 0.83 10.23 0.67
C VAL A 91 0.32 9.56 -0.60
N SER A 92 -0.37 8.43 -0.45
CA SER A 92 -1.08 7.74 -1.54
C SER A 92 -2.57 7.61 -1.21
N HIS A 93 -3.39 7.59 -2.26
CA HIS A 93 -4.84 7.40 -2.17
C HIS A 93 -5.24 6.35 -3.21
N PHE A 94 -5.97 5.31 -2.79
CA PHE A 94 -6.47 4.29 -3.71
C PHE A 94 -7.78 3.67 -3.24
N GLU A 95 -8.45 2.99 -4.15
CA GLU A 95 -9.68 2.25 -3.90
C GLU A 95 -9.37 0.77 -3.68
N LEU A 96 -9.94 0.19 -2.63
CA LEU A 96 -9.99 -1.25 -2.44
C LEU A 96 -11.29 -1.73 -3.06
N GLU A 97 -11.19 -2.37 -4.23
CA GLU A 97 -12.29 -3.17 -4.76
C GLU A 97 -12.57 -4.29 -3.73
N GLY A 98 -13.81 -4.34 -3.22
CA GLY A 98 -14.25 -5.49 -2.45
C GLY A 98 -14.29 -6.71 -3.38
N ASP A 99 -14.12 -7.91 -2.83
CA ASP A 99 -14.21 -9.15 -3.60
C ASP A 99 -15.45 -9.09 -4.51
N GLU A 100 -15.22 -8.99 -5.82
CA GLU A 100 -16.26 -9.39 -6.77
C GLU A 100 -16.48 -10.87 -6.51
N ASP A 101 -17.60 -11.18 -5.84
CA ASP A 101 -18.11 -12.52 -5.64
C ASP A 101 -17.95 -13.30 -6.96
N ASP A 102 -17.02 -14.27 -6.98
CA ASP A 102 -16.56 -15.05 -8.14
C ASP A 102 -17.68 -15.96 -8.66
N THR A 103 -18.74 -15.34 -9.17
CA THR A 103 -19.98 -15.97 -9.63
C THR A 103 -20.18 -15.79 -11.13
N THR A 104 -19.29 -15.09 -11.83
CA THR A 104 -19.39 -14.91 -13.30
C THR A 104 -18.42 -15.75 -14.13
N ARG A 105 -17.58 -16.62 -13.52
CA ARG A 105 -16.94 -17.72 -14.26
C ARG A 105 -17.90 -18.91 -14.48
N ILE A 106 -19.05 -18.65 -15.09
CA ILE A 106 -19.86 -19.69 -15.74
C ILE A 106 -19.96 -19.39 -17.23
N LYS A 107 -19.18 -20.18 -17.99
CA LYS A 107 -19.34 -20.57 -19.39
C LYS A 107 -19.32 -19.48 -20.46
N SER A 108 -18.32 -19.56 -21.33
CA SER A 108 -18.51 -19.66 -22.79
C SER A 108 -17.39 -20.51 -23.38
#